data_AF-D1YIG2-F1
#
_entry.id   AF-D1YIG2-F1
#
_cell.length_a   1.000
_cell.length_b   1.000
_cell.length_c   1.000
_cell.angle_alpha   90.00
_cell.angle_beta   90.00
_cell.angle_gamma   90.00
#
_symmetry.space_group_name_H-M   'P 1'
#
loop_
_entity.id
_entity.type
_entity.pdbx_description
1 polymer ?
#
loop_
_entity_poly.entity_id
_entity_poly.type
_entity_poly.pdbx_seq_one_letter_code
_entity_poly.pdbx_strand_id
1 'polypeptide(L)' 'MFYGKESNYANLNELEQAIKDYIHFYNYERTKSKLKGLTPIQYRNQSLVA' A
#
# COMPACT_ATOMS: atom_id res chain seq x y z
N MET A 1 -10.05 0.05 -1.70
CA MET A 1 -10.15 0.61 -3.06
C MET A 1 -10.76 2.00 -2.92
N PHE A 2 -10.21 2.97 -3.62
CA PHE A 2 -10.46 4.41 -3.44
C PHE A 2 -11.79 4.85 -4.10
N TYR A 3 -12.86 4.04 -4.05
CA TYR A 3 -14.14 4.44 -4.66
C TYR A 3 -14.94 5.32 -3.69
N GLY A 4 -15.36 6.51 -4.13
CA GLY A 4 -16.22 7.42 -3.37
C GLY A 4 -15.50 8.45 -2.48
N LYS A 5 -14.20 8.68 -2.72
CA LYS A 5 -13.39 9.68 -1.98
C LYS A 5 -12.81 10.77 -2.88
N GLU A 6 -13.23 10.84 -4.14
CA GLU A 6 -12.72 11.78 -5.15
C GLU A 6 -12.92 13.25 -4.71
N SER A 7 -14.05 13.54 -4.06
CA SER A 7 -14.38 14.86 -3.50
C SER A 7 -13.63 15.22 -2.21
N ASN A 8 -12.79 14.33 -1.67
CA ASN A 8 -11.99 14.62 -0.48
C ASN A 8 -10.65 15.31 -0.78
N TYR A 9 -10.32 15.50 -2.05
CA TYR A 9 -9.04 16.08 -2.48
C TYR A 9 -9.33 17.38 -3.22
N ALA A 10 -8.55 18.43 -2.92
CA ALA A 10 -8.79 19.74 -3.50
C ALA A 10 -8.38 19.80 -4.97
N ASN A 11 -7.46 18.93 -5.40
CA ASN A 11 -6.96 18.85 -6.78
C ASN A 11 -6.40 17.46 -7.11
N LEU A 12 -6.11 17.23 -8.39
CA LEU A 12 -5.59 15.96 -8.90
C LEU A 12 -4.20 15.60 -8.33
N ASN A 13 -3.36 16.59 -8.00
CA ASN A 13 -2.02 16.31 -7.47
C ASN A 13 -2.10 15.73 -6.05
N GLU A 14 -2.99 16.25 -5.21
CA GLU A 14 -3.24 15.70 -3.87
C GLU A 14 -3.79 14.28 -3.94
N LEU A 15 -4.71 14.03 -4.87
CA LEU A 15 -5.23 12.69 -5.13
C LEU A 15 -4.11 11.73 -5.56
N GLU A 16 -3.26 12.15 -6.49
CA GLU A 16 -2.12 11.35 -6.96
C GLU A 16 -1.17 11.02 -5.80
N GLN A 17 -0.86 12.01 -4.96
CA GLN A 17 0.01 11.82 -3.80
C GLN A 17 -0.61 10.82 -2.82
N ALA A 18 -1.89 10.95 -2.51
CA ALA A 18 -2.56 10.01 -1.60
C ALA A 18 -2.61 8.58 -2.14
N ILE A 19 -2.75 8.40 -3.46
CA ILE A 19 -2.66 7.09 -4.11
C ILE A 19 -1.23 6.53 -3.97
N LYS A 20 -0.20 7.33 -4.23
CA LYS A 20 1.21 6.94 -4.08
C LYS A 20 1.52 6.53 -2.64
N ASP A 21 1.09 7.32 -1.67
CA ASP A 21 1.27 7.05 -0.25
C ASP A 21 0.56 5.76 0.16
N TYR A 22 -0.66 5.55 -0.31
CA TYR A 22 -1.39 4.32 -0.05
C TYR A 22 -0.69 3.08 -0.64
N ILE A 23 -0.14 3.20 -1.86
CA ILE A 23 0.63 2.12 -2.49
C ILE A 23 1.90 1.82 -1.68
N HIS A 24 2.61 2.87 -1.22
CA HIS A 24 3.79 2.72 -0.38
C HIS A 24 3.46 1.99 0.92
N PHE A 25 2.51 2.52 1.68
CA PHE A 25 2.02 1.92 2.92
C PHE A 25 1.64 0.46 2.71
N TYR A 26 0.85 0.15 1.67
CA TYR A 26 0.37 -1.20 1.41
C TYR A 26 1.52 -2.18 1.14
N ASN A 27 2.56 -1.76 0.41
CA ASN A 27 3.66 -2.64 0.03
C ASN A 27 4.74 -2.79 1.10
N TYR A 28 5.06 -1.72 1.83
CA TYR A 28 6.24 -1.64 2.69
C TYR A 28 5.94 -1.58 4.18
N GLU A 29 4.79 -1.05 4.60
CA GLU A 29 4.52 -0.80 6.02
C GLU A 29 3.43 -1.71 6.57
N ARG A 30 2.46 -2.07 5.72
CA ARG A 30 1.31 -2.87 6.10
C ARG A 30 1.70 -4.31 6.39
N THR A 31 1.76 -4.69 7.66
CA THR A 31 1.99 -6.07 8.08
C THR A 31 0.68 -6.89 8.06
N LYS A 32 0.79 -8.20 7.79
CA LYS A 32 -0.35 -9.14 7.80
C LYS A 32 -0.05 -10.35 8.67
N SER A 33 -0.96 -10.69 9.58
CA SER A 33 -0.86 -11.91 10.41
C SER A 33 -0.74 -13.18 9.55
N LYS A 34 -1.51 -13.28 8.45
CA LYS A 34 -1.41 -14.38 7.48
C LYS A 34 -0.03 -14.50 6.83
N LEU A 35 0.73 -13.41 6.76
CA LEU A 35 2.10 -13.38 6.24
C LEU A 35 3.13 -13.45 7.38
N LYS A 36 2.76 -13.98 8.55
CA LYS A 36 3.62 -14.06 9.74
C LYS A 36 4.17 -12.70 10.20
N GLY A 37 3.37 -11.64 10.03
CA GLY A 37 3.77 -10.27 10.38
C GLY A 37 4.66 -9.59 9.33
N LEU A 38 4.95 -10.25 8.20
CA LEU A 38 5.72 -9.64 7.12
C LEU A 38 4.86 -8.66 6.31
N THR A 39 5.55 -7.69 5.71
CA THR A 39 4.98 -6.81 4.70
C THR A 39 4.87 -7.57 3.37
N PRO A 40 4.02 -7.13 2.42
CA PRO A 40 3.87 -7.80 1.14
C PRO A 40 5.18 -7.97 0.38
N ILE A 41 6.06 -6.96 0.38
CA ILE A 41 7.37 -7.07 -0.28
C ILE A 41 8.28 -8.05 0.45
N GLN A 42 8.37 -8.00 1.78
CA GLN A 42 9.18 -8.93 2.55
C GLN A 42 8.74 -10.39 2.31
N TYR A 43 7.44 -10.63 2.26
CA TYR A 43 6.89 -11.95 1.95
C TYR A 43 7.27 -12.44 0.55
N ARG A 44 7.18 -11.58 -0.49
CA ARG A 44 7.60 -11.92 -1.86
C ARG A 44 9.09 -12.24 -1.92
N ASN A 45 9.92 -11.44 -1.27
CA ASN A 45 11.37 -11.65 -1.23
C ASN A 45 11.73 -12.95 -0.51
N GLN A 46 11.02 -13.29 0.57
CA GLN A 46 11.21 -14.57 1.24
C GLN A 46 10.96 -15.77 0.30
N SER A 47 9.94 -15.70 -0.56
CA SER A 47 9.66 -16.75 -1.54
C SER A 47 10.70 -16.85 -2.66
N LEU A 48 11.50 -15.81 -2.91
CA LEU A 48 12.56 -15.84 -3.92
C LEU A 48 13.89 -16.41 -3.40
N VAL A 49 14.05 -16.47 -2.07
CA VAL A 49 15.25 -16.96 -1.39
C VAL A 49 15.09 -18.41 -0.88
N ALA A 50 13.85 -18.89 -0.76
CA ALA A 50 13.50 -20.24 -0.33
C ALA A 50 13.54 -21.25 -1.47
#